data_AF-A0A544QVD7-F1
#
_entry.id   AF-A0A544QVD7-F1
#
_cell.length_a   1.000
_cell.length_b   1.000
_cell.length_c   1.000
_cell.angle_alpha   90.00
_cell.angle_beta   90.00
_cell.angle_gamma   90.00
#
_symmetry.space_group_name_H-M   'P 1'
#
loop_
_entity.id
_entity.type
_entity.pdbx_description
1 polymer ?
#
loop_
_entity_poly.entity_id
_entity_poly.type
_entity_poly.pdbx_seq_one_letter_code
_entity_poly.pdbx_strand_id
1 'polypeptide(L)'
;MKVSMIKKVTSREYMMKFFYCLDVLKEERTSLFEKAEEFMKDNEEFIINRFEELKLQNSESADAHEESPAFEDCLDKVYIRDLCNEYEENSEEIDAVINRYANNWSTDTMPKVDVAILRVAVAEITYMDAIPDKASVNEAVEMAKLYCDDKSPKFINGILGSYLNDRK
;
A
#
# COMPACT_ATOMS: atom_id res chain seq x y z
N MET A 1 -17.30 0.13 6.72
CA MET A 1 -16.66 0.65 5.48
C MET A 1 -17.44 0.16 4.24
N LYS A 2 -17.54 0.94 3.15
CA LYS A 2 -18.16 0.46 1.89
C LYS A 2 -17.27 -0.61 1.22
N VAL A 3 -17.87 -1.57 0.51
CA VAL A 3 -17.14 -2.63 -0.22
C VAL A 3 -16.03 -2.08 -1.13
N SER A 4 -16.30 -1.00 -1.85
CA SER A 4 -15.31 -0.34 -2.70
C SER A 4 -14.10 0.21 -1.94
N MET A 5 -14.26 0.58 -0.67
CA MET A 5 -13.15 0.99 0.19
C MET A 5 -12.38 -0.22 0.71
N ILE A 6 -13.06 -1.30 1.11
CA ILE A 6 -12.40 -2.57 1.51
C ILE A 6 -11.49 -3.06 0.37
N LYS A 7 -12.01 -3.06 -0.85
CA LYS A 7 -11.25 -3.44 -2.05
C LYS A 7 -9.96 -2.65 -2.20
N LYS A 8 -10.01 -1.31 -2.01
CA LYS A 8 -8.81 -0.46 -2.05
C LYS A 8 -7.84 -0.69 -0.89
N VAL A 9 -8.35 -0.92 0.32
CA VAL A 9 -7.50 -1.23 1.49
C VAL A 9 -6.76 -2.55 1.28
N THR A 10 -7.45 -3.60 0.83
CA THR A 10 -6.84 -4.89 0.50
C THR A 10 -5.79 -4.72 -0.60
N SER A 11 -6.09 -3.97 -1.67
CA SER A 11 -5.11 -3.72 -2.74
C SER A 11 -3.88 -2.96 -2.25
N ARG A 12 -4.02 -1.92 -1.42
CA ARG A 12 -2.87 -1.22 -0.81
C ARG A 12 -1.99 -2.15 0.00
N GLU A 13 -2.61 -2.95 0.85
CA GLU A 13 -1.91 -3.87 1.73
C GLU A 13 -1.07 -4.88 0.93
N TYR A 14 -1.66 -5.47 -0.11
CA TYR A 14 -0.92 -6.44 -0.94
C TYR A 14 0.09 -5.79 -1.87
N MET A 15 -0.13 -4.54 -2.31
CA MET A 15 0.90 -3.78 -3.02
C MET A 15 2.09 -3.43 -2.12
N MET A 16 1.85 -3.10 -0.85
CA MET A 16 2.91 -2.95 0.14
C MET A 16 3.70 -4.25 0.32
N LYS A 17 3.01 -5.39 0.47
CA LYS A 17 3.65 -6.71 0.58
C LYS A 17 4.47 -7.06 -0.67
N PHE A 18 3.94 -6.77 -1.86
CA PHE A 18 4.63 -6.95 -3.12
C PHE A 18 5.91 -6.09 -3.20
N PHE A 19 5.82 -4.79 -2.89
CA PHE A 19 6.99 -3.91 -2.88
C PHE A 19 8.04 -4.32 -1.84
N TYR A 20 7.60 -4.82 -0.68
CA TYR A 20 8.50 -5.42 0.31
C TYR A 20 9.22 -6.65 -0.26
N CYS A 21 8.50 -7.55 -0.94
CA CYS A 21 9.08 -8.74 -1.58
C CYS A 21 10.10 -8.36 -2.66
N LEU A 22 9.80 -7.38 -3.52
CA LEU A 22 10.75 -6.89 -4.53
C LEU A 22 12.08 -6.47 -3.90
N ASP A 23 12.03 -5.72 -2.80
CA ASP A 23 13.22 -5.25 -2.10
C ASP A 23 14.01 -6.38 -1.43
N VAL A 24 13.32 -7.34 -0.80
CA VAL A 24 13.94 -8.48 -0.13
C VAL A 24 14.61 -9.40 -1.13
N LEU A 25 13.95 -9.66 -2.26
CA LEU A 25 14.43 -10.52 -3.34
C LEU A 25 15.42 -9.79 -4.27
N LYS A 26 15.57 -8.47 -4.12
CA LYS A 26 16.39 -7.60 -4.98
C LYS A 26 16.02 -7.72 -6.44
N GLU A 27 14.72 -7.79 -6.70
CA GLU A 27 14.21 -7.84 -8.06
C GLU A 27 14.31 -6.49 -8.75
N GLU A 28 14.46 -6.54 -10.07
CA GLU A 28 14.38 -5.35 -10.91
C GLU A 28 12.96 -4.78 -10.93
N ARG A 29 12.88 -3.44 -10.93
CA ARG A 29 11.65 -2.65 -10.99
C ARG A 29 11.18 -2.53 -12.43
N THR A 30 10.88 -3.66 -13.06
CA THR A 30 10.45 -3.77 -14.46
C THR A 30 9.34 -4.80 -14.58
N SER A 31 8.41 -4.59 -15.52
CA SER A 31 7.23 -5.45 -15.69
C SER A 31 6.48 -5.66 -14.38
N LEU A 32 6.37 -4.58 -13.59
CA LEU A 32 5.86 -4.66 -12.22
C LEU A 32 4.40 -5.09 -12.17
N PHE A 33 3.60 -4.73 -13.17
CA PHE A 33 2.21 -5.13 -13.20
C PHE A 33 2.06 -6.64 -13.42
N GLU A 34 2.81 -7.24 -14.35
CA GLU A 34 2.80 -8.69 -14.57
C GLU A 34 3.26 -9.45 -13.33
N LYS A 35 4.35 -8.98 -12.70
CA LYS A 35 4.86 -9.56 -11.45
C LYS A 35 3.87 -9.42 -10.30
N ALA A 36 3.18 -8.28 -10.20
CA ALA A 36 2.12 -8.09 -9.22
C ALA A 36 0.96 -9.04 -9.49
N GLU A 37 0.54 -9.26 -10.74
CA GLU A 37 -0.52 -10.22 -11.05
C GLU A 37 -0.16 -11.65 -10.64
N GLU A 38 1.08 -12.07 -10.87
CA GLU A 38 1.58 -13.38 -10.41
C GLU A 38 1.59 -13.46 -8.88
N PHE A 39 2.16 -12.45 -8.21
CA PHE A 39 2.18 -12.37 -6.75
C PHE A 39 0.77 -12.43 -6.14
N MET A 40 -0.21 -11.73 -6.72
CA MET A 40 -1.57 -11.72 -6.21
C MET A 40 -2.25 -13.09 -6.39
N LYS A 41 -2.02 -13.77 -7.51
CA LYS A 41 -2.53 -15.14 -7.73
C LYS A 41 -1.93 -16.14 -6.76
N ASP A 42 -0.63 -16.05 -6.53
CA ASP A 42 0.08 -16.91 -5.56
C ASP A 42 -0.43 -16.71 -4.13
N ASN A 43 -1.08 -15.57 -3.84
CA ASN A 43 -1.64 -15.23 -2.54
C ASN A 43 -3.18 -15.17 -2.52
N GLU A 44 -3.85 -15.76 -3.52
CA GLU A 44 -5.32 -15.66 -3.72
C GLU A 44 -6.11 -15.98 -2.44
N GLU A 45 -5.85 -17.13 -1.81
CA GLU A 45 -6.56 -17.56 -0.60
C GLU A 45 -6.38 -16.55 0.55
N PHE A 46 -5.17 -16.01 0.74
CA PHE A 46 -4.91 -15.02 1.77
C PHE A 46 -5.58 -13.67 1.47
N ILE A 47 -5.73 -13.32 0.19
CA ILE A 47 -6.39 -12.07 -0.24
C ILE A 47 -7.89 -12.16 0.03
N ILE A 48 -8.50 -13.28 -0.32
CA ILE A 48 -9.92 -13.55 -0.04
C ILE A 48 -10.18 -13.48 1.46
N ASN A 49 -9.40 -14.24 2.25
CA ASN A 49 -9.54 -14.26 3.71
C ASN A 49 -9.37 -12.88 4.33
N ARG A 50 -8.40 -12.09 3.87
CA ARG A 50 -8.17 -10.74 4.36
C ARG A 50 -9.31 -9.79 4.00
N PHE A 51 -9.84 -9.89 2.79
CA PHE A 51 -10.98 -9.10 2.35
C PHE A 51 -12.24 -9.42 3.19
N GLU A 52 -12.51 -10.69 3.44
CA GLU A 52 -13.60 -11.13 4.31
C GLU A 52 -13.42 -10.64 5.75
N GLU A 53 -12.22 -10.74 6.32
CA GLU A 53 -11.91 -10.24 7.66
C GLU A 53 -12.23 -8.74 7.78
N LEU A 54 -11.77 -7.94 6.82
CA LEU A 54 -12.06 -6.51 6.77
C LEU A 54 -13.55 -6.23 6.60
N LYS A 55 -14.27 -7.05 5.83
CA LYS A 55 -15.73 -6.94 5.67
C LYS A 55 -16.45 -7.18 6.98
N LEU A 56 -16.09 -8.25 7.70
CA LEU A 56 -16.67 -8.62 9.00
C LEU A 56 -16.40 -7.59 10.10
N GLN A 57 -15.18 -7.02 10.15
CA GLN A 57 -14.84 -5.95 11.09
C GLN A 57 -15.67 -4.66 10.86
N ASN A 58 -16.28 -4.54 9.68
CA ASN A 58 -16.93 -3.33 9.19
C ASN A 58 -18.44 -3.47 9.00
N SER A 59 -19.02 -4.66 9.16
CA SER A 59 -20.47 -4.90 9.12
C SER A 59 -21.04 -4.94 10.55
N GLU A 60 -22.13 -4.19 10.80
CA GLU A 60 -22.81 -4.20 12.11
C GLU A 60 -23.57 -5.50 12.40
N SER A 61 -23.67 -6.40 11.42
CA SER A 61 -24.35 -7.69 11.52
C SER A 61 -23.49 -8.81 10.94
N ALA A 62 -23.28 -9.85 11.75
CA ALA A 62 -22.71 -11.12 11.33
C ALA A 62 -23.77 -11.96 10.61
N ASP A 63 -24.14 -11.57 9.38
CA ASP A 63 -24.86 -12.50 8.52
C ASP A 63 -23.84 -13.51 7.98
N ALA A 64 -23.72 -14.63 8.70
CA ALA A 64 -22.72 -15.68 8.51
C ALA A 64 -22.95 -16.55 7.24
N HIS A 65 -23.66 -16.03 6.24
CA HIS A 65 -24.13 -16.79 5.08
C HIS A 65 -23.91 -16.11 3.73
N GLU A 66 -23.06 -15.09 3.63
CA GLU A 66 -22.58 -14.66 2.32
C GLU A 66 -21.61 -15.70 1.74
N GLU A 67 -21.81 -16.04 0.46
CA GLU A 67 -20.84 -16.81 -0.31
C GLU A 67 -19.49 -16.08 -0.32
N SER A 68 -18.40 -16.86 -0.27
CA SER A 68 -17.06 -16.31 -0.32
C SER A 68 -16.88 -15.48 -1.60
N PRO A 69 -16.31 -14.26 -1.53
CA PRO A 69 -16.20 -13.40 -2.69
C PRO A 69 -15.23 -14.03 -3.71
N ALA A 70 -15.50 -13.79 -5.00
CA ALA A 70 -14.52 -14.11 -6.03
C ALA A 70 -13.24 -13.29 -5.81
N PHE A 71 -12.10 -13.88 -6.15
CA PHE A 71 -10.79 -13.25 -6.01
C PHE A 71 -10.71 -11.87 -6.71
N GLU A 72 -11.25 -11.77 -7.92
CA GLU A 72 -11.26 -10.53 -8.71
C GLU A 72 -12.10 -9.41 -8.06
N ASP A 73 -13.05 -9.77 -7.20
CA ASP A 73 -13.86 -8.81 -6.46
C ASP A 73 -13.13 -8.26 -5.23
N CYS A 74 -12.08 -8.94 -4.77
CA CYS A 74 -11.29 -8.56 -3.60
C CYS A 74 -10.25 -7.46 -3.89
N LEU A 75 -9.86 -7.27 -5.17
CA LEU A 75 -8.75 -6.37 -5.56
C LEU A 75 -9.13 -5.35 -6.65
N ASP A 76 -8.78 -4.09 -6.44
CA ASP A 76 -8.91 -3.04 -7.45
C ASP A 76 -7.77 -3.15 -8.47
N LYS A 77 -8.02 -3.92 -9.53
CA LYS A 77 -7.04 -4.17 -10.61
C LYS A 77 -6.60 -2.90 -11.34
N VAL A 78 -7.47 -1.89 -11.45
CA VAL A 78 -7.11 -0.62 -12.09
C VAL A 78 -6.12 0.11 -11.19
N TYR A 79 -6.45 0.24 -9.91
CA TYR A 79 -5.53 0.83 -8.92
C TYR A 79 -4.16 0.13 -8.87
N ILE A 80 -4.13 -1.21 -8.87
CA ILE A 80 -2.88 -1.98 -8.87
C ILE A 80 -2.03 -1.65 -10.11
N ARG A 81 -2.66 -1.63 -11.29
CA ARG A 81 -1.96 -1.31 -12.54
C ARG A 81 -1.38 0.09 -12.51
N ASP A 82 -2.19 1.07 -12.13
CA ASP A 82 -1.79 2.47 -12.09
C ASP A 82 -0.61 2.64 -11.12
N LEU A 83 -0.69 2.06 -9.91
CA LEU A 83 0.40 2.12 -8.95
C LEU A 83 1.69 1.43 -9.44
N CYS A 84 1.58 0.27 -10.10
CA CYS A 84 2.74 -0.41 -10.70
C CYS A 84 3.42 0.47 -11.75
N ASN A 85 2.64 1.08 -12.65
CA ASN A 85 3.17 1.94 -13.71
C ASN A 85 3.85 3.19 -13.12
N GLU A 86 3.17 3.90 -12.22
CA GLU A 86 3.72 5.11 -11.62
C GLU A 86 5.00 4.82 -10.81
N TYR A 87 5.03 3.70 -10.09
CA TYR A 87 6.23 3.32 -9.35
C TYR A 87 7.36 2.84 -10.29
N GLU A 88 7.06 2.06 -11.33
CA GLU A 88 8.08 1.62 -12.31
C GLU A 88 8.77 2.81 -12.98
N GLU A 89 7.99 3.82 -13.40
CA GLU A 89 8.52 5.01 -14.07
C GLU A 89 9.23 5.98 -13.12
N ASN A 90 8.77 6.10 -11.86
CA ASN A 90 9.19 7.18 -10.97
C ASN A 90 9.85 6.72 -9.66
N SER A 91 10.23 5.44 -9.53
CA SER A 91 10.71 4.90 -8.24
C SER A 91 11.92 5.65 -7.64
N GLU A 92 12.82 6.19 -8.47
CA GLU A 92 13.95 6.99 -8.00
C GLU A 92 13.51 8.32 -7.38
N GLU A 93 12.53 9.00 -8.00
CA GLU A 93 11.96 10.24 -7.46
C GLU A 93 11.19 9.97 -6.17
N ILE A 94 10.41 8.89 -6.14
CA ILE A 94 9.68 8.44 -4.95
C ILE A 94 10.66 8.18 -3.78
N ASP A 95 11.73 7.43 -4.03
CA ASP A 95 12.77 7.18 -3.02
C ASP A 95 13.46 8.48 -2.58
N ALA A 96 13.72 9.41 -3.51
CA ALA A 96 14.31 10.72 -3.21
C ALA A 96 13.39 11.59 -2.33
N VAL A 97 12.08 11.58 -2.58
CA VAL A 97 11.09 12.27 -1.74
C VAL A 97 11.12 11.70 -0.33
N ILE A 98 11.08 10.37 -0.17
CA ILE A 98 11.14 9.71 1.14
C ILE A 98 12.42 10.12 1.88
N ASN A 99 13.57 10.01 1.21
CA ASN A 99 14.88 10.31 1.79
C ASN A 99 15.02 11.77 2.23
N ARG A 100 14.39 12.72 1.51
CA ARG A 100 14.41 14.15 1.86
C ARG A 100 13.82 14.42 3.24
N TYR A 101 12.78 13.68 3.64
CA TYR A 101 12.03 13.92 4.87
C TYR A 101 12.36 12.92 6.01
N ALA A 102 13.12 11.87 5.71
CA ALA A 102 13.39 10.78 6.65
C ALA A 102 14.42 11.08 7.76
N ASN A 103 14.92 12.33 7.89
CA ASN A 103 15.76 12.83 9.00
C ASN A 103 16.76 11.80 9.59
N ASN A 104 17.97 11.73 9.04
CA ASN A 104 19.05 10.78 9.38
C ASN A 104 18.81 9.31 8.97
N TRP A 105 17.64 8.98 8.40
CA TRP A 105 17.38 7.68 7.78
C TRP A 105 17.36 7.79 6.25
N SER A 106 17.53 6.64 5.59
CA SER A 106 17.32 6.51 4.15
C SER A 106 16.55 5.22 3.83
N THR A 107 16.02 5.12 2.63
CA THR A 107 15.36 3.92 2.08
C THR A 107 16.25 2.67 2.14
N ASP A 108 17.57 2.86 2.25
CA ASP A 108 18.55 1.78 2.40
C ASP A 108 18.71 1.30 3.85
N THR A 109 18.51 2.19 4.83
CA THR A 109 18.74 1.92 6.25
C THR A 109 17.47 1.68 7.05
N MET A 110 16.32 2.13 6.55
CA MET A 110 15.02 1.91 7.17
C MET A 110 14.57 0.44 7.07
N PRO A 111 13.70 -0.02 8.00
CA PRO A 111 12.99 -1.29 7.83
C PRO A 111 12.26 -1.32 6.48
N LYS A 112 12.39 -2.44 5.75
CA LYS A 112 11.85 -2.54 4.38
C LYS A 112 10.32 -2.45 4.31
N VAL A 113 9.62 -2.84 5.37
CA VAL A 113 8.16 -2.69 5.48
C VAL A 113 7.78 -1.20 5.53
N ASP A 114 8.48 -0.40 6.34
CA ASP A 114 8.27 1.06 6.43
C ASP A 114 8.49 1.73 5.06
N VAL A 115 9.56 1.33 4.36
CA VAL A 115 9.88 1.82 3.02
C VAL A 115 8.78 1.45 2.02
N ALA A 116 8.30 0.21 2.03
CA ALA A 116 7.22 -0.24 1.14
C ALA A 116 5.93 0.55 1.38
N ILE A 117 5.55 0.78 2.64
CA ILE A 117 4.40 1.63 3.00
C ILE A 117 4.57 3.05 2.47
N LEU A 118 5.74 3.65 2.70
CA LEU A 118 6.05 5.00 2.27
C LEU A 118 6.02 5.13 0.74
N ARG A 119 6.53 4.14 0.00
CA ARG A 119 6.50 4.13 -1.47
C ARG A 119 5.09 4.10 -2.02
N VAL A 120 4.22 3.24 -1.49
CA VAL A 120 2.79 3.23 -1.86
C VAL A 120 2.19 4.61 -1.62
N ALA A 121 2.37 5.18 -0.43
CA ALA A 121 1.76 6.46 -0.07
C ALA A 121 2.30 7.64 -0.91
N VAL A 122 3.61 7.71 -1.12
CA VAL A 122 4.24 8.78 -1.91
C VAL A 122 3.85 8.65 -3.38
N ALA A 123 3.81 7.45 -3.95
CA ALA A 123 3.34 7.24 -5.32
C ALA A 123 1.89 7.75 -5.49
N GLU A 124 1.00 7.36 -4.57
CA GLU A 124 -0.39 7.83 -4.59
C GLU A 124 -0.49 9.36 -4.52
N ILE A 125 0.18 9.95 -3.54
CA ILE A 125 0.15 11.40 -3.29
C ILE A 125 0.71 12.18 -4.49
N THR A 126 1.73 11.64 -5.17
CA THR A 126 2.47 12.37 -6.21
C THR A 126 1.81 12.24 -7.57
N TYR A 127 1.34 11.03 -7.92
CA TYR A 127 0.95 10.68 -9.28
C TYR A 127 -0.51 10.23 -9.44
N MET A 128 -1.24 9.96 -8.35
CA MET A 128 -2.60 9.42 -8.41
C MET A 128 -3.66 10.41 -7.91
N ASP A 129 -3.85 11.51 -8.63
CA ASP A 129 -4.75 12.65 -8.27
C ASP A 129 -6.20 12.26 -7.92
N ALA A 130 -6.67 11.09 -8.38
CA ALA A 130 -7.99 10.56 -8.02
C ALA A 130 -8.09 10.11 -6.55
N ILE A 131 -6.97 10.00 -5.85
CA ILE A 131 -6.87 9.58 -4.46
C ILE A 131 -6.57 10.80 -3.59
N PRO A 132 -7.43 11.16 -2.63
CA PRO A 132 -7.15 12.29 -1.75
C PRO A 132 -5.89 12.05 -0.91
N ASP A 133 -4.95 13.00 -0.90
CA ASP A 133 -3.69 12.91 -0.13
C ASP A 133 -3.88 12.43 1.32
N LYS A 134 -4.90 12.97 2.00
CA LYS A 134 -5.20 12.60 3.39
C LYS A 134 -5.60 11.14 3.55
N ALA A 135 -6.25 10.56 2.55
CA ALA A 135 -6.59 9.14 2.55
C ALA A 135 -5.30 8.31 2.46
N SER A 136 -4.39 8.63 1.54
CA SER A 136 -3.10 7.96 1.41
C SER A 136 -2.27 8.00 2.70
N VAL A 137 -2.23 9.16 3.38
CA VAL A 137 -1.56 9.28 4.68
C VAL A 137 -2.22 8.40 5.74
N ASN A 138 -3.55 8.44 5.86
CA ASN A 138 -4.26 7.65 6.84
C ASN A 138 -4.03 6.14 6.63
N GLU A 139 -4.15 5.66 5.38
CA GLU A 139 -3.94 4.24 5.07
C GLU A 139 -2.49 3.81 5.34
N ALA A 140 -1.50 4.65 5.04
CA ALA A 140 -0.11 4.39 5.37
C ALA A 140 0.11 4.21 6.89
N VAL A 141 -0.52 5.08 7.69
CA VAL A 141 -0.44 5.02 9.15
C VAL A 141 -1.15 3.78 9.71
N GLU A 142 -2.32 3.42 9.17
CA GLU A 142 -3.02 2.19 9.58
C GLU A 142 -2.22 0.93 9.21
N MET A 143 -1.62 0.87 8.02
CA MET A 143 -0.71 -0.23 7.65
C MET A 143 0.49 -0.30 8.60
N ALA A 144 1.08 0.84 8.96
CA ALA A 144 2.22 0.87 9.88
C ALA A 144 1.86 0.31 11.27
N LYS A 145 0.64 0.54 11.76
CA LYS A 145 0.18 -0.02 13.05
C LYS A 145 0.04 -1.54 13.01
N LEU A 146 -0.27 -2.10 11.84
CA LEU A 146 -0.48 -3.53 11.66
C LEU A 146 0.82 -4.29 11.41
N TYR A 147 1.77 -3.68 10.70
CA TYR A 147 2.94 -4.37 10.15
C TYR A 147 4.29 -3.93 10.71
N CYS A 148 4.35 -2.80 11.42
CA CYS A 148 5.59 -2.20 11.89
C CYS A 148 5.64 -2.09 13.41
N ASP A 149 6.71 -1.50 13.94
CA ASP A 149 6.84 -1.25 15.37
C ASP A 149 5.99 -0.05 15.84
N ASP A 150 5.84 0.10 17.15
CA ASP A 150 5.01 1.16 17.77
C ASP A 150 5.46 2.60 17.42
N LYS A 151 6.68 2.79 16.89
CA LYS A 151 7.22 4.10 16.53
C LYS A 151 6.96 4.44 15.06
N SER A 152 6.89 3.43 14.18
CA SER A 152 6.70 3.60 12.73
C SER A 152 5.46 4.41 12.36
N PRO A 153 4.25 4.22 12.95
CA PRO A 153 3.08 5.03 12.58
C PRO A 153 3.30 6.54 12.73
N LYS A 154 3.95 6.96 13.83
CA LYS A 154 4.25 8.37 14.07
C LYS A 154 5.33 8.89 13.12
N PHE A 155 6.34 8.07 12.84
CA PHE A 155 7.43 8.40 11.93
C PHE A 155 6.94 8.59 10.48
N ILE A 156 6.18 7.61 9.96
CA ILE A 156 5.57 7.66 8.62
C ILE A 156 4.63 8.85 8.47
N ASN A 157 3.77 9.10 9.45
CA ASN A 157 2.90 10.28 9.46
C ASN A 157 3.71 11.59 9.43
N GLY A 158 4.84 11.64 10.13
CA GLY A 158 5.73 12.80 10.14
C GLY A 158 6.39 13.08 8.78
N ILE A 159 6.86 12.03 8.11
CA ILE A 159 7.42 12.12 6.74
C ILE A 159 6.36 12.64 5.78
N LEU A 160 5.22 11.96 5.69
CA LEU A 160 4.17 12.30 4.73
C LEU A 160 3.55 13.67 5.01
N GLY A 161 3.37 14.03 6.29
CA GLY A 161 2.90 15.35 6.68
C GLY A 161 3.86 16.48 6.31
N SER A 162 5.18 16.24 6.40
CA SER A 162 6.20 17.19 5.97
C SER A 162 6.18 17.37 4.46
N TYR A 163 6.09 16.26 3.72
CA TYR A 163 5.98 16.28 2.26
C TYR A 163 4.75 17.06 1.77
N LEU A 164 3.57 16.80 2.34
CA LEU A 164 2.35 17.53 1.97
C LEU A 164 2.38 19.02 2.31
N ASN A 165 3.16 19.44 3.30
CA ASN A 165 3.30 20.86 3.61
C ASN A 165 4.25 21.58 2.64
N ASP A 166 5.28 20.91 2.13
CA ASP A 166 6.21 21.47 1.14
C ASP A 166 5.56 21.64 -0.24
N ARG A 167 4.53 20.84 -0.55
CA ARG A 167 3.75 20.93 -1.80
C ARG A 167 2.76 22.11 -1.87
N LYS A 168 2.54 22.85 -0.77
CA LYS A 168 1.59 23.98 -0.70
C LYS A 168 2.26 25.31 -1.02
#